data_AF-A0A952HCT7-F1
#
_entry.id   AF-A0A952HCT7-F1
#
_cell.length_a   1.000
_cell.length_b   1.000
_cell.length_c   1.000
_cell.angle_alpha   90.00
_cell.angle_beta   90.00
_cell.angle_gamma   90.00
#
_symmetry.space_group_name_H-M   'P 1'
#
loop_
_entity.id
_entity.type
_entity.pdbx_description
1 polymer ?
#
loop_
_entity_poly.entity_id
_entity_poly.type
_entity_poly.pdbx_seq_one_letter_code
_entity_poly.pdbx_strand_id
1 'polypeptide(L)'
;ATDDTTTAATPKEKNIHAKLGRLNSLQRNFHAYMNSKSKKFAGVQAYVTQAAAAQNAAAAVTAAEQAVADALAAQVALTAPGAPTPTQQQIDDAQKAVDDANKALADAQAAAAANQPPTDASLDEALADMANKPVDPDVTAWAKDTLASKIDAAAAAAASTTTP
;
A
#
# COMPACT_ATOMS: atom_id res chain seq x y z
N ALA A 1 -4.68 -32.25 52.64
CA ALA A 1 -4.11 -31.98 51.31
C ALA A 1 -5.11 -32.50 50.29
N THR A 2 -5.81 -31.62 49.61
CA THR A 2 -6.71 -31.96 48.50
C THR A 2 -6.00 -31.54 47.23
N ASP A 3 -5.68 -32.51 46.38
CA ASP A 3 -4.99 -32.33 45.10
C ASP A 3 -5.77 -31.39 44.17
N ASP A 4 -5.10 -30.31 43.75
CA ASP A 4 -5.48 -29.43 42.65
C ASP A 4 -5.17 -30.12 41.31
N THR A 5 -6.18 -30.76 40.71
CA THR A 5 -6.08 -31.14 39.29
C THR A 5 -6.69 -30.02 38.45
N THR A 6 -5.93 -28.94 38.26
CA THR A 6 -6.15 -28.01 37.14
C THR A 6 -6.00 -28.80 35.84
N THR A 7 -7.14 -29.20 35.28
CA THR A 7 -7.20 -29.79 33.94
C THR A 7 -6.90 -28.68 32.96
N ALA A 8 -5.65 -28.57 32.52
CA ALA A 8 -5.25 -27.70 31.42
C ALA A 8 -6.08 -28.06 30.18
N ALA A 9 -6.97 -27.15 29.77
CA ALA A 9 -7.69 -27.29 28.52
C ALA A 9 -6.69 -27.19 27.36
N THR A 10 -6.44 -28.31 26.69
CA THR A 10 -5.71 -28.36 25.43
C THR A 10 -6.38 -27.43 24.41
N PRO A 11 -5.64 -26.58 23.66
CA PRO A 11 -6.22 -25.73 22.64
C PRO A 11 -6.82 -26.62 21.54
N LYS A 12 -8.14 -26.58 21.38
CA LYS A 12 -8.86 -27.45 20.44
C LYS A 12 -8.57 -27.06 18.99
N GLU A 13 -7.94 -27.96 18.25
CA GLU A 13 -7.89 -28.05 16.77
C GLU A 13 -9.30 -28.13 16.10
N LYS A 14 -10.37 -28.09 16.90
CA LYS A 14 -11.78 -28.24 16.51
C LYS A 14 -12.36 -27.06 15.71
N ASN A 15 -11.54 -26.06 15.38
CA ASN A 15 -11.95 -24.88 14.63
C ASN A 15 -11.68 -24.95 13.13
N ILE A 16 -11.05 -25.99 12.59
CA ILE A 16 -10.68 -26.05 11.16
C ILE A 16 -11.93 -25.97 10.26
N HIS A 17 -12.98 -26.75 10.53
CA HIS A 17 -14.22 -26.71 9.75
C HIS A 17 -14.98 -25.40 9.90
N ALA A 18 -14.94 -24.80 11.10
CA ALA A 18 -15.51 -23.48 11.35
C ALA A 18 -14.71 -22.39 10.60
N LYS A 19 -13.38 -22.47 10.60
CA LYS A 19 -12.47 -21.59 9.85
C LYS A 19 -12.74 -21.70 8.35
N LEU A 20 -12.84 -22.91 7.80
CA LEU A 20 -13.17 -23.14 6.39
C LEU A 20 -14.57 -22.62 6.02
N GLY A 21 -15.57 -22.86 6.87
CA GLY A 21 -16.92 -22.32 6.66
C GLY A 21 -16.97 -20.78 6.70
N ARG A 22 -16.19 -20.17 7.61
CA ARG A 22 -16.04 -18.70 7.67
C ARG A 22 -15.34 -18.16 6.44
N LEU A 23 -14.25 -18.80 6.00
CA LEU A 23 -13.51 -18.42 4.81
C LEU A 23 -14.39 -18.50 3.56
N ASN A 24 -15.17 -19.56 3.41
CA ASN A 24 -16.11 -19.70 2.29
C ASN A 24 -17.22 -18.63 2.31
N SER A 25 -17.76 -18.31 3.50
CA SER A 25 -18.73 -17.22 3.64
C SER A 25 -18.12 -15.86 3.33
N LEU A 26 -16.88 -15.61 3.75
CA LEU A 26 -16.14 -14.39 3.45
C LEU A 26 -15.83 -14.27 1.97
N GLN A 27 -15.39 -15.34 1.32
CA GLN A 27 -15.18 -15.42 -0.12
C GLN A 27 -16.47 -15.08 -0.88
N ARG A 28 -17.61 -15.62 -0.46
CA ARG A 28 -18.91 -15.30 -1.09
C ARG A 28 -19.31 -13.83 -0.88
N ASN A 29 -19.07 -13.27 0.31
CA ASN A 29 -19.28 -11.85 0.60
C ASN A 29 -18.34 -10.95 -0.22
N PHE A 30 -17.07 -11.33 -0.39
CA PHE A 30 -16.09 -10.64 -1.23
C PHE A 30 -16.39 -10.72 -2.72
N HIS A 31 -17.14 -11.72 -3.18
CA HIS A 31 -17.64 -11.73 -4.56
C HIS A 31 -18.79 -10.72 -4.74
N ALA A 32 -19.63 -10.56 -3.70
CA ALA A 32 -20.69 -9.55 -3.68
C ALA A 32 -20.16 -8.12 -3.51
N TYR A 33 -18.98 -7.94 -2.90
CA TYR A 33 -18.26 -6.67 -2.72
C TYR A 33 -18.14 -5.84 -4.01
N MET A 34 -17.99 -6.47 -5.19
CA MET A 34 -17.86 -5.74 -6.46
C MET A 34 -19.17 -5.10 -6.95
N ASN A 35 -20.32 -5.58 -6.46
CA ASN A 35 -21.64 -5.09 -6.88
C ASN A 35 -22.46 -4.50 -5.73
N SER A 36 -21.95 -4.51 -4.49
CA SER A 36 -22.71 -4.15 -3.29
C SER A 36 -22.36 -2.76 -2.78
N LYS A 37 -23.38 -1.90 -2.61
CA LYS A 37 -23.31 -0.61 -1.90
C LYS A 37 -23.49 -0.75 -0.38
N SER A 38 -23.36 -1.97 0.17
CA SER A 38 -23.62 -2.20 1.59
C SER A 38 -22.56 -1.52 2.46
N LYS A 39 -23.01 -0.83 3.53
CA LYS A 39 -22.14 -0.23 4.56
C LYS A 39 -21.17 -1.25 5.17
N LYS A 40 -21.49 -2.54 5.15
CA LYS A 40 -20.64 -3.62 5.66
C LYS A 40 -19.35 -3.84 4.86
N PHE A 41 -19.27 -3.29 3.64
CA PHE A 41 -18.05 -3.34 2.81
C PHE A 41 -17.27 -2.03 2.81
N ALA A 42 -17.81 -0.96 3.41
CA ALA A 42 -17.20 0.37 3.37
C ALA A 42 -15.79 0.39 3.99
N GLY A 43 -15.57 -0.34 5.10
CA GLY A 43 -14.24 -0.45 5.71
C GLY A 43 -13.22 -1.13 4.80
N VAL A 44 -13.62 -2.21 4.11
CA VAL A 44 -12.74 -2.92 3.17
C VAL A 44 -12.47 -2.09 1.92
N GLN A 45 -13.45 -1.33 1.42
CA GLN A 45 -13.26 -0.39 0.32
C GLN A 45 -12.31 0.74 0.70
N ALA A 46 -12.47 1.33 1.89
CA ALA A 46 -11.59 2.35 2.42
C ALA A 46 -10.15 1.83 2.56
N TYR A 47 -9.98 0.59 3.05
CA TYR A 47 -8.68 -0.08 3.10
C TYR A 47 -8.04 -0.18 1.72
N VAL A 48 -8.78 -0.66 0.70
CA VAL A 48 -8.24 -0.79 -0.67
C VAL A 48 -7.87 0.57 -1.26
N THR A 49 -8.72 1.58 -1.11
CA THR A 49 -8.44 2.93 -1.61
C THR A 49 -7.23 3.55 -0.92
N GLN A 50 -7.11 3.42 0.40
CA GLN A 50 -5.97 3.93 1.15
C GLN A 50 -4.68 3.19 0.78
N ALA A 51 -4.72 1.86 0.66
CA ALA A 51 -3.56 1.08 0.24
C ALA A 51 -3.10 1.43 -1.17
N ALA A 52 -4.03 1.66 -2.10
CA ALA A 52 -3.73 2.09 -3.46
C ALA A 52 -3.08 3.49 -3.49
N ALA A 53 -3.61 4.43 -2.69
CA ALA A 53 -3.03 5.77 -2.56
C ALA A 53 -1.60 5.71 -1.98
N ALA A 54 -1.38 4.87 -0.96
CA ALA A 54 -0.06 4.65 -0.38
C ALA A 54 0.92 4.02 -1.38
N GLN A 55 0.47 3.03 -2.17
CA GLN A 55 1.28 2.41 -3.22
C GLN A 55 1.71 3.42 -4.29
N ASN A 56 0.77 4.24 -4.78
CA ASN A 56 1.08 5.30 -5.74
C ASN A 56 2.02 6.36 -5.17
N ALA A 57 1.83 6.75 -3.90
CA ALA A 57 2.71 7.72 -3.27
C ALA A 57 4.12 7.17 -3.06
N ALA A 58 4.27 5.89 -2.69
CA ALA A 58 5.56 5.22 -2.62
C ALA A 58 6.23 5.15 -4.01
N ALA A 59 5.48 4.80 -5.06
CA ALA A 59 5.99 4.79 -6.43
C ALA A 59 6.45 6.18 -6.89
N ALA A 60 5.74 7.24 -6.51
CA ALA A 60 6.12 8.62 -6.81
C ALA A 60 7.42 9.04 -6.12
N VAL A 61 7.64 8.59 -4.87
CA VAL A 61 8.93 8.81 -4.17
C VAL A 61 10.06 8.12 -4.94
N THR A 62 9.92 6.84 -5.29
CA THR A 62 10.93 6.11 -6.06
C THR A 62 11.24 6.81 -7.40
N ALA A 63 10.21 7.28 -8.11
CA ALA A 63 10.40 7.99 -9.37
C ALA A 63 11.12 9.34 -9.18
N ALA A 64 10.82 10.07 -8.10
CA ALA A 64 11.48 11.33 -7.79
C ALA A 64 12.93 11.14 -7.33
N GLU A 65 13.23 10.08 -6.57
CA GLU A 65 14.61 9.69 -6.23
C GLU A 65 15.43 9.38 -7.49
N GLN A 66 14.83 8.66 -8.44
CA GLN A 66 15.47 8.40 -9.73
C GLN A 66 15.71 9.69 -10.51
N ALA A 67 14.74 10.62 -10.53
CA ALA A 67 14.90 11.91 -11.20
C ALA A 67 16.04 12.75 -10.60
N VAL A 68 16.23 12.70 -9.28
CA VAL A 68 17.39 13.35 -8.61
C VAL A 68 18.69 12.70 -9.04
N ALA A 69 18.75 11.36 -9.08
CA ALA A 69 19.93 10.64 -9.53
C ALA A 69 20.29 10.96 -10.99
N ASP A 70 19.28 11.02 -11.88
CA ASP A 70 19.45 11.33 -13.29
C ASP A 70 19.89 12.79 -13.50
N ALA A 71 19.32 13.75 -12.76
CA ALA A 71 19.72 15.15 -12.81
C ALA A 71 21.18 15.34 -12.35
N LEU A 72 21.59 14.65 -11.28
CA LEU A 72 22.97 14.67 -10.81
C LEU A 72 23.92 14.02 -11.82
N ALA A 73 23.53 12.90 -12.42
CA ALA A 73 24.32 12.24 -13.47
C ALA A 73 24.52 13.15 -14.69
N ALA A 74 23.48 13.89 -15.10
CA ALA A 74 23.58 14.89 -16.17
C ALA A 74 24.53 16.05 -15.80
N GLN A 75 24.48 16.53 -14.56
CA GLN A 75 25.40 17.57 -14.07
C GLN A 75 26.86 17.09 -14.08
N VAL A 76 27.13 15.86 -13.64
CA VAL A 76 28.47 15.26 -13.68
C VAL A 76 28.96 15.12 -15.13
N ALA A 77 28.09 14.70 -16.05
CA ALA A 77 28.44 14.52 -17.46
C ALA A 77 28.93 15.80 -18.14
N LEU A 78 28.47 16.99 -17.71
CA LEU A 78 28.96 18.28 -18.21
C LEU A 78 30.46 18.52 -17.92
N THR A 79 31.00 17.88 -16.89
CA THR A 79 32.39 18.04 -16.45
C THR A 79 33.24 16.79 -16.70
N ALA A 80 32.70 15.82 -17.42
CA ALA A 80 33.39 14.57 -17.71
C ALA A 80 34.68 14.80 -18.54
N PRO A 81 35.72 13.97 -18.36
CA PRO A 81 36.93 14.06 -19.17
C PRO A 81 36.64 13.97 -20.67
N GLY A 82 37.12 14.95 -21.44
CA GLY A 82 36.88 15.02 -22.89
C GLY A 82 35.56 15.68 -23.29
N ALA A 83 34.71 16.07 -22.34
CA ALA A 83 33.57 16.93 -22.62
C ALA A 83 34.06 18.35 -23.02
N PRO A 84 33.35 19.03 -23.94
CA PRO A 84 33.61 20.44 -24.18
C PRO A 84 33.35 21.26 -22.91
N THR A 85 34.07 22.37 -22.73
CA THR A 85 33.82 23.29 -21.62
C THR A 85 32.34 23.72 -21.64
N PRO A 86 31.56 23.43 -20.60
CA PRO A 86 30.15 23.79 -20.59
C PRO A 86 29.98 25.31 -20.56
N THR A 87 28.98 25.79 -21.28
CA THR A 87 28.57 27.20 -21.24
C THR A 87 27.89 27.50 -19.89
N GLN A 88 27.87 28.79 -19.50
CA GLN A 88 27.16 29.19 -18.28
C GLN A 88 25.69 28.77 -18.30
N GLN A 89 25.04 28.89 -19.46
CA GLN A 89 23.65 28.46 -19.62
C GLN A 89 23.46 26.97 -19.30
N GLN A 90 24.38 26.09 -19.74
CA GLN A 90 24.30 24.66 -19.45
C GLN A 90 24.50 24.34 -17.96
N ILE A 91 25.34 25.11 -17.28
CA ILE A 91 25.54 24.98 -15.83
C ILE A 91 24.27 25.41 -15.09
N ASP A 92 23.69 26.55 -15.47
CA ASP A 92 22.47 27.07 -14.87
C ASP A 92 21.27 26.13 -15.10
N ASP A 93 21.14 25.58 -16.31
CA ASP A 93 20.08 24.61 -16.65
C ASP A 93 20.23 23.31 -15.85
N ALA A 94 21.45 22.79 -15.72
CA ALA A 94 21.71 21.58 -14.92
C ALA A 94 21.45 21.81 -13.43
N GLN A 95 21.84 22.97 -12.89
CA GLN A 95 21.55 23.33 -11.52
C GLN A 95 20.03 23.44 -11.29
N LYS A 96 19.32 24.10 -12.20
CA LYS A 96 17.87 24.19 -12.13
C LYS A 96 17.20 22.82 -12.17
N ALA A 97 17.69 21.90 -13.01
CA ALA A 97 17.16 20.53 -13.07
C ALA A 97 17.35 19.77 -11.74
N VAL A 98 18.49 19.93 -11.09
CA VAL A 98 18.75 19.36 -9.75
C VAL A 98 17.83 19.96 -8.70
N ASP A 99 17.63 21.29 -8.71
CA ASP A 99 16.75 21.97 -7.76
C ASP A 99 15.27 21.55 -7.95
N ASP A 100 14.80 21.48 -9.21
CA ASP A 100 13.45 21.03 -9.54
C ASP A 100 13.23 19.57 -9.12
N ALA A 101 14.22 18.68 -9.37
CA ALA A 101 14.14 17.27 -8.96
C ALA A 101 14.10 17.10 -7.44
N ASN A 102 14.93 17.86 -6.71
CA ASN A 102 14.90 17.85 -5.24
C ASN A 102 13.57 18.36 -4.69
N LYS A 103 13.00 19.40 -5.32
CA LYS A 103 11.66 19.88 -4.95
C LYS A 103 10.60 18.80 -5.20
N ALA A 104 10.63 18.14 -6.35
CA ALA A 104 9.70 17.06 -6.67
C ALA A 104 9.82 15.89 -5.67
N LEU A 105 11.04 15.55 -5.23
CA LEU A 105 11.26 14.56 -4.18
C LEU A 105 10.64 14.97 -2.85
N ALA A 106 10.81 16.23 -2.42
CA ALA A 106 10.19 16.72 -1.20
C ALA A 106 8.66 16.70 -1.28
N ASP A 107 8.08 17.10 -2.41
CA ASP A 107 6.62 17.06 -2.64
C ASP A 107 6.10 15.62 -2.62
N ALA A 108 6.82 14.68 -3.25
CA ALA A 108 6.48 13.25 -3.26
C ALA A 108 6.57 12.64 -1.86
N GLN A 109 7.59 12.98 -1.07
CA GLN A 109 7.73 12.55 0.32
C GLN A 109 6.60 13.10 1.20
N ALA A 110 6.20 14.35 1.00
CA ALA A 110 5.05 14.93 1.70
C ALA A 110 3.73 14.23 1.32
N ALA A 111 3.55 13.89 0.04
CA ALA A 111 2.40 13.11 -0.42
C ALA A 111 2.39 11.69 0.17
N ALA A 112 3.54 11.01 0.25
CA ALA A 112 3.67 9.73 0.93
C ALA A 112 3.39 9.83 2.43
N ALA A 113 3.84 10.91 3.07
CA ALA A 113 3.54 11.19 4.47
C ALA A 113 2.02 11.31 4.71
N ALA A 114 1.29 11.97 3.79
CA ALA A 114 -0.15 12.14 3.86
C ALA A 114 -0.95 10.86 3.51
N ASN A 115 -0.37 9.94 2.72
CA ASN A 115 -1.01 8.71 2.26
C ASN A 115 -0.34 7.48 2.90
N GLN A 116 -0.36 7.41 4.23
CA GLN A 116 0.20 6.25 4.93
C GLN A 116 -0.53 4.95 4.56
N PRO A 117 0.19 3.83 4.40
CA PRO A 117 -0.42 2.54 4.18
C PRO A 117 -1.36 2.19 5.34
N PRO A 118 -2.52 1.58 5.06
CA PRO A 118 -3.43 1.14 6.11
C PRO A 118 -2.77 0.02 6.93
N THR A 119 -3.18 -0.08 8.20
CA THR A 119 -2.63 -1.09 9.12
C THR A 119 -3.43 -2.38 9.08
N ASP A 120 -2.82 -3.48 9.52
CA ASP A 120 -3.50 -4.76 9.71
C ASP A 120 -4.70 -4.64 10.66
N ALA A 121 -4.58 -3.81 11.70
CA ALA A 121 -5.68 -3.52 12.61
C ALA A 121 -6.89 -2.91 11.90
N SER A 122 -6.67 -1.99 10.95
CA SER A 122 -7.78 -1.40 10.18
C SER A 122 -8.47 -2.41 9.27
N LEU A 123 -7.70 -3.38 8.73
CA LEU A 123 -8.26 -4.48 7.94
C LEU A 123 -9.04 -5.45 8.84
N ASP A 124 -8.52 -5.76 10.02
CA ASP A 124 -9.18 -6.64 11.00
C ASP A 124 -10.49 -6.05 11.49
N GLU A 125 -10.54 -4.76 11.80
CA GLU A 125 -11.78 -4.06 12.14
C GLU A 125 -12.80 -4.12 11.00
N ALA A 126 -12.38 -3.82 9.77
CA ALA A 126 -13.25 -3.88 8.60
C ALA A 126 -13.80 -5.29 8.34
N LEU A 127 -12.96 -6.31 8.47
CA LEU A 127 -13.34 -7.71 8.31
C LEU A 127 -14.24 -8.19 9.46
N ALA A 128 -13.98 -7.74 10.70
CA ALA A 128 -14.80 -8.07 11.86
C ALA A 128 -16.21 -7.50 11.72
N ASP A 129 -16.33 -6.25 11.27
CA ASP A 129 -17.61 -5.58 11.01
C ASP A 129 -18.39 -6.25 9.90
N MET A 130 -17.69 -6.72 8.86
CA MET A 130 -18.28 -7.45 7.72
C MET A 130 -18.75 -8.84 8.13
N ALA A 131 -17.95 -9.55 8.93
CA ALA A 131 -18.25 -10.90 9.41
C ALA A 131 -19.19 -10.92 10.64
N ASN A 132 -19.40 -9.77 11.27
CA ASN A 132 -20.02 -9.61 12.60
C ASN A 132 -19.40 -10.56 13.66
N LYS A 133 -18.10 -10.80 13.56
CA LYS A 133 -17.34 -11.81 14.33
C LYS A 133 -15.85 -11.43 14.39
N PRO A 134 -15.10 -11.80 15.45
CA PRO A 134 -13.68 -11.50 15.57
C PRO A 134 -12.85 -12.17 14.46
N VAL A 135 -11.87 -11.45 13.92
CA VAL A 135 -11.00 -11.91 12.83
C VAL A 135 -9.85 -12.74 13.39
N ASP A 136 -9.49 -13.80 12.66
CA ASP A 136 -8.36 -14.67 12.99
C ASP A 136 -7.20 -14.30 12.04
N PRO A 137 -5.92 -14.38 12.47
CA PRO A 137 -4.79 -14.01 11.62
C PRO A 137 -4.77 -14.68 10.24
N ASP A 138 -5.24 -15.93 10.14
CA ASP A 138 -5.34 -16.64 8.84
C ASP A 138 -6.32 -15.96 7.88
N VAL A 139 -7.39 -15.37 8.41
CA VAL A 139 -8.41 -14.65 7.64
C VAL A 139 -7.86 -13.30 7.18
N THR A 140 -7.09 -12.61 8.01
CA THR A 140 -6.39 -11.37 7.65
C THR A 140 -5.39 -11.62 6.53
N ALA A 141 -4.59 -12.69 6.63
CA ALA A 141 -3.64 -13.08 5.60
C ALA A 141 -4.32 -13.41 4.27
N TRP A 142 -5.38 -14.21 4.29
CA TRP A 142 -6.18 -14.50 3.09
C TRP A 142 -6.80 -13.23 2.48
N ALA A 143 -7.32 -12.33 3.32
CA ALA A 143 -7.94 -11.11 2.84
C ALA A 143 -6.91 -10.19 2.17
N LYS A 144 -5.71 -10.06 2.73
CA LYS A 144 -4.61 -9.32 2.10
C LYS A 144 -4.26 -9.87 0.72
N ASP A 145 -4.10 -11.18 0.60
CA ASP A 145 -3.80 -11.83 -0.68
C ASP A 145 -4.92 -11.59 -1.71
N THR A 146 -6.17 -11.76 -1.30
CA THR A 146 -7.35 -11.51 -2.16
C THR A 146 -7.47 -10.04 -2.56
N LEU A 147 -7.08 -9.11 -1.69
CA LEU A 147 -7.16 -7.68 -1.91
C LEU A 147 -5.98 -7.12 -2.71
N ALA A 148 -4.83 -7.78 -2.73
CA ALA A 148 -3.62 -7.30 -3.40
C ALA A 148 -3.89 -6.90 -4.86
N SER A 149 -4.48 -7.81 -5.65
CA SER A 149 -4.83 -7.53 -7.05
C SER A 149 -5.83 -6.37 -7.21
N LYS A 150 -6.70 -6.14 -6.20
CA LYS A 150 -7.65 -5.01 -6.22
C LYS A 150 -6.98 -3.69 -5.87
N ILE A 151 -6.02 -3.72 -4.95
CA ILE A 151 -5.19 -2.56 -4.60
C ILE A 151 -4.41 -2.13 -5.84
N ASP A 152 -3.78 -3.07 -6.54
CA ASP A 152 -3.04 -2.79 -7.78
C ASP A 152 -3.96 -2.20 -8.86
N ALA A 153 -5.14 -2.77 -9.05
CA ALA A 153 -6.12 -2.26 -10.01
C ALA A 153 -6.63 -0.85 -9.64
N ALA A 154 -6.86 -0.59 -8.35
CA ALA A 154 -7.27 0.72 -7.86
C ALA A 154 -6.15 1.76 -7.99
N ALA A 155 -4.91 1.36 -7.73
CA ALA A 155 -3.73 2.21 -7.90
C ALA A 155 -3.53 2.59 -9.37
N ALA A 156 -3.60 1.61 -10.27
CA ALA A 156 -3.52 1.84 -11.72
C ALA A 156 -4.66 2.75 -12.24
N ALA A 157 -5.89 2.56 -11.77
CA ALA A 157 -7.01 3.41 -12.13
C ALA A 157 -6.81 4.86 -11.65
N ALA A 158 -6.31 5.05 -10.43
CA ALA A 158 -6.02 6.38 -9.88
C ALA A 158 -4.85 7.08 -10.59
N ALA A 159 -3.85 6.32 -11.06
CA ALA A 159 -2.76 6.87 -11.86
C ALA A 159 -3.21 7.29 -13.28
N SER A 160 -4.26 6.63 -13.82
CA SER A 160 -4.79 6.92 -15.15
C SER A 160 -5.61 8.21 -15.18
N THR A 161 -6.21 8.62 -14.06
CA THR A 161 -7.01 9.86 -13.96
C THR A 161 -6.18 11.11 -13.71
N THR A 162 -4.88 10.97 -13.45
CA THR A 162 -3.94 12.08 -13.25
C THR A 162 -3.15 12.48 -14.50
N THR A 163 -3.34 11.78 -15.62
CA THR A 163 -2.75 12.12 -16.93
C THR A 163 -3.77 12.90 -17.77
N PRO A 164 -3.59 14.21 -18.02
CA PRO A 164 -4.45 14.99 -18.92
C PRO A 164 -4.24 14.63 -20.40
#